data_AF-A0A3A2IY54-F1
#
_entry.id   AF-A0A3A2IY54-F1
#
_cell.length_a   1.000
_cell.length_b   1.000
_cell.length_c   1.000
_cell.angle_alpha   90.00
_cell.angle_beta   90.00
_cell.angle_gamma   90.00
#
_symmetry.space_group_name_H-M   'P 1'
#
loop_
_entity.id
_entity.type
_entity.pdbx_description
1 polymer ?
#
loop_
_entity_poly.entity_id
_entity_poly.type
_entity_poly.pdbx_seq_one_letter_code
_entity_poly.pdbx_strand_id
1 'polypeptide(L)' 'MIEREFKLLLDANALKKIQIHYAFMAQGFMIVADGNPLETSKRDTREFKTLDGAAKFLFKYGVADFEVKLKTTH' A
#
# COMPACT_ATOMS: atom_id res chain seq x y z
N MET A 1 -3.34 -6.19 -6.85
CA MET A 1 -3.46 -5.07 -7.82
C MET A 1 -2.09 -4.57 -8.17
N ILE A 2 -1.72 -4.52 -9.45
CA ILE A 2 -0.36 -4.09 -9.84
C ILE A 2 -0.24 -2.56 -9.83
N GLU A 3 0.99 -2.04 -9.74
CA GLU A 3 1.28 -0.61 -9.68
C GLU A 3 0.64 0.22 -10.82
N ARG A 4 0.57 -0.33 -12.03
CA ARG A 4 -0.08 0.34 -13.16
C ARG A 4 -1.57 0.57 -12.92
N GLU A 5 -2.28 -0.45 -12.42
CA GLU A 5 -3.70 -0.36 -12.10
C GLU A 5 -3.94 0.61 -10.94
N PHE A 6 -3.09 0.53 -9.91
CA PHE A 6 -3.13 1.45 -8.78
C PHE A 6 -3.03 2.91 -9.23
N LYS A 7 -2.06 3.22 -10.11
CA LYS A 7 -1.91 4.57 -10.67
C LYS A 7 -3.14 4.99 -11.49
N LEU A 8 -3.66 4.11 -12.35
CA LEU A 8 -4.85 4.43 -13.15
C LEU A 8 -6.07 4.74 -12.26
N LEU A 9 -6.26 3.99 -11.17
CA LEU A 9 -7.35 4.21 -10.23
C LEU A 9 -7.14 5.47 -9.37
N LEU A 10 -5.89 5.81 -9.03
CA LEU A 10 -5.55 7.08 -8.41
C LEU A 10 -5.87 8.27 -9.31
N ASP A 11 -5.41 8.23 -10.56
CA ASP A 11 -5.61 9.31 -11.54
C ASP A 11 -7.11 9.52 -11.82
N ALA A 12 -7.92 8.45 -11.76
CA ALA A 12 -9.36 8.49 -11.88
C ALA A 12 -10.10 8.86 -10.57
N ASN A 13 -9.37 9.10 -9.47
CA ASN A 13 -9.91 9.32 -8.13
C ASN A 13 -10.91 8.23 -7.68
N ALA A 14 -10.65 6.99 -8.11
CA ALA A 14 -11.53 5.83 -7.91
C ALA A 14 -11.20 5.05 -6.64
N LEU A 15 -10.00 5.24 -6.08
CA LEU A 15 -9.60 4.62 -4.81
C LEU A 15 -10.23 5.35 -3.63
N LYS A 16 -10.98 4.62 -2.80
CA LYS A 16 -11.70 5.21 -1.66
C LYS A 16 -10.89 5.14 -0.37
N LYS A 17 -10.10 4.09 -0.20
CA LYS A 17 -9.29 3.85 1.01
C LYS A 17 -7.91 3.34 0.63
N ILE A 18 -6.90 4.01 1.15
CA ILE A 18 -5.50 3.60 1.03
C ILE A 18 -4.96 3.39 2.43
N GLN A 19 -4.41 2.21 2.67
CA GLN A 19 -3.94 1.80 3.98
C GLN A 19 -2.54 1.20 3.88
N ILE A 20 -1.72 1.43 4.89
CA ILE A 20 -0.48 0.69 5.10
C ILE A 20 -0.72 -0.32 6.21
N HIS A 21 -0.56 -1.60 5.90
CA HIS A 21 -0.72 -2.69 6.86
C HIS A 21 0.64 -3.21 7.29
N TYR A 22 0.81 -3.50 8.58
CA TYR A 22 1.97 -4.24 9.06
C TYR A 22 1.77 -5.75 8.86
N ALA A 23 2.61 -6.34 8.02
CA ALA A 23 2.62 -7.76 7.73
C ALA A 23 3.65 -8.46 8.64
N PHE A 24 3.18 -8.95 9.80
CA PHE A 24 4.03 -9.57 10.83
C PHE A 24 4.89 -10.72 10.29
N MET A 25 4.31 -11.60 9.45
CA MET A 25 5.04 -12.75 8.88
C MET A 25 6.14 -12.33 7.90
N ALA A 26 5.98 -11.20 7.23
CA ALA A 26 6.97 -10.66 6.28
C ALA A 26 7.97 -9.70 6.94
N GLN A 27 7.79 -9.40 8.24
CA GLN A 27 8.55 -8.37 8.95
C GLN A 27 8.60 -7.03 8.20
N GLY A 28 7.47 -6.63 7.61
CA GLY A 28 7.41 -5.48 6.73
C GLY A 28 6.03 -4.83 6.69
N PHE A 29 5.90 -3.88 5.79
CA PHE A 29 4.69 -3.11 5.54
C PHE A 29 4.23 -3.35 4.10
N MET A 30 2.92 -3.37 3.90
CA MET A 30 2.32 -3.50 2.58
C MET A 30 1.27 -2.42 2.40
N ILE A 31 1.09 -1.97 1.16
CA ILE A 31 0.04 -1.02 0.81
C ILE A 31 -1.20 -1.81 0.40
N VAL A 32 -2.35 -1.41 0.91
CA VAL A 32 -3.65 -1.98 0.60
C VAL A 32 -4.56 -0.87 0.11
N ALA A 33 -5.05 -0.99 -1.11
CA ALA A 33 -5.96 -0.05 -1.75
C ALA A 33 -7.33 -0.71 -1.94
N ASP A 34 -8.37 -0.18 -1.30
CA ASP A 34 -9.73 -0.72 -1.32
C ASP A 34 -9.78 -2.24 -1.02
N GLY A 35 -8.98 -2.68 -0.05
CA GLY A 35 -8.89 -4.08 0.36
C GLY A 35 -7.97 -4.95 -0.50
N ASN A 36 -7.41 -4.41 -1.58
CA ASN A 36 -6.49 -5.14 -2.46
C ASN A 36 -5.03 -4.80 -2.16
N PRO A 37 -4.17 -5.79 -1.88
CA PRO A 37 -2.73 -5.59 -1.79
C PRO A 37 -2.15 -5.00 -3.07
N LEU A 38 -1.23 -4.06 -2.91
CA LEU A 38 -0.38 -3.59 -4.00
C LEU A 38 0.63 -4.69 -4.33
N GLU A 39 0.75 -5.00 -5.61
CA GLU A 39 1.62 -6.05 -6.14
C GLU A 39 2.70 -5.48 -7.04
N THR A 40 3.80 -6.23 -7.13
CA THR A 40 4.84 -6.03 -8.14
C THR A 40 4.35 -6.50 -9.51
N SER A 41 5.11 -6.19 -10.57
CA SER A 41 4.82 -6.70 -11.93
C SER A 41 4.83 -8.24 -12.01
N LYS A 42 5.44 -8.93 -11.04
CA LYS A 42 5.46 -10.40 -10.94
C LYS A 42 4.26 -10.96 -10.17
N ARG A 43 3.32 -10.11 -9.73
CA ARG A 43 2.15 -10.44 -8.89
C ARG A 43 2.48 -10.89 -7.46
N ASP A 44 3.71 -10.69 -7.02
CA ASP A 44 4.05 -10.79 -5.59
C ASP A 44 3.54 -9.55 -4.86
N THR A 45 3.08 -9.71 -3.61
CA THR A 45 2.73 -8.57 -2.75
C THR A 45 3.95 -7.67 -2.59
N ARG A 46 3.77 -6.37 -2.81
CA ARG A 46 4.84 -5.40 -2.64
C ARG A 46 5.04 -5.11 -1.16
N GLU A 47 6.24 -5.45 -0.69
CA GLU A 47 6.63 -5.29 0.70
C GLU A 47 7.63 -4.14 0.84
N PHE A 48 7.51 -3.43 1.95
CA PHE A 48 8.38 -2.34 2.36
C PHE A 48 8.97 -2.67 3.72
N LYS A 49 10.28 -2.52 3.86
CA LYS A 49 10.95 -2.78 5.15
C LYS A 49 10.51 -1.82 6.25
N THR A 50 10.12 -0.61 5.89
CA THR A 50 9.76 0.45 6.84
C THR A 50 8.47 1.15 6.43
N LEU A 51 7.74 1.67 7.43
CA LEU A 51 6.56 2.51 7.22
C LEU A 51 6.90 3.75 6.38
N ASP A 52 8.03 4.39 6.67
CA ASP A 52 8.55 5.53 5.90
C ASP A 52 8.75 5.19 4.41
N GLY A 53 9.27 3.99 4.11
CA GLY A 53 9.44 3.54 2.72
C GLY A 53 8.11 3.39 1.99
N ALA A 54 7.09 2.84 2.67
CA ALA A 54 5.74 2.73 2.12
C ALA A 54 5.07 4.11 1.94
N ALA A 55 5.21 5.01 2.91
CA ALA A 55 4.69 6.38 2.83
C ALA A 55 5.35 7.18 1.70
N LYS A 56 6.68 7.12 1.55
CA LYS A 56 7.41 7.74 0.44
C LYS A 56 6.93 7.25 -0.92
N PHE A 57 6.62 5.95 -1.02
CA PHE A 57 6.03 5.41 -2.23
C PHE A 57 4.68 6.07 -2.52
N LEU A 58 3.77 6.12 -1.55
CA LEU A 58 2.46 6.77 -1.70
C LEU A 58 2.58 8.26 -2.11
N PHE A 59 3.48 9.01 -1.47
CA PHE A 59 3.72 10.42 -1.83
C PHE A 59 4.21 10.59 -3.27
N LYS A 60 5.03 9.68 -3.79
CA LYS A 60 5.46 9.70 -5.20
C LYS A 60 4.28 9.64 -6.18
N TYR A 61 3.18 9.00 -5.79
CA TYR A 61 1.94 8.93 -6.59
C TYR A 61 0.91 9.99 -6.19
N GLY A 62 1.28 11.01 -5.40
CA GLY A 62 0.39 12.10 -5.02
C GLY A 62 -0.65 11.75 -3.96
N VAL A 63 -0.49 10.62 -3.27
CA VAL A 63 -1.37 10.24 -2.16
C VAL A 63 -0.91 10.96 -0.90
N ALA A 64 -1.73 11.88 -0.41
CA ALA A 64 -1.47 12.64 0.82
C ALA A 64 -2.15 12.04 2.05
N ASP A 65 -3.31 11.39 1.87
CA ASP A 65 -4.12 10.83 2.94
C ASP A 65 -4.13 9.30 2.88
N PHE A 66 -3.71 8.65 3.97
CA PHE A 66 -3.75 7.20 4.13
C PHE A 66 -3.83 6.82 5.60
N GLU A 67 -4.36 5.63 5.87
CA GLU A 67 -4.43 5.09 7.24
C GLU A 67 -3.30 4.07 7.48
N VAL A 68 -2.82 3.97 8.71
CA VAL A 68 -1.86 2.92 9.09
C VAL A 68 -2.55 1.93 10.01
N LYS A 69 -2.57 0.66 9.61
CA LYS A 69 -3.06 -0.45 10.41
C LYS A 69 -1.90 -1.29 10.90
N LEU A 70 -1.52 -1.05 12.14
CA LEU A 70 -0.56 -1.89 12.85
C LEU A 70 -1.34 -3.06 13.46
N LYS A 71 -0.84 -4.29 13.25
CA LYS A 71 -1.40 -5.46 13.94
C LYS A 71 -0.83 -5.48 15.35
N THR A 72 -1.58 -4.97 16.32
CA THR A 72 -1.24 -5.14 17.74
C THR A 72 -1.71 -6.53 18.16
N THR A 73 -0.76 -7.44 18.39
CA THR A 73 -1.05 -8.72 19.04
C THR A 73 -1.59 -8.43 20.43
N HIS A 74 -2.85 -8.77 20.67
CA HIS A 74 -3.34 -9.07 22.03
C HIS A 74 -3.49 -10.58 22.12
#